data_AF-X1K669-F1
#
_entry.id   AF-X1K669-F1
#
_cell.length_a   1.000
_cell.length_b   1.000
_cell.length_c   1.000
_cell.angle_alpha   90.00
_cell.angle_beta   90.00
_cell.angle_gamma   90.00
#
_symmetry.space_group_name_H-M   'P 1'
#
loop_
_entity.id
_entity.type
_entity.pdbx_description
1 polymer ?
#
loop_
_entity_poly.entity_id
_entity_poly.type
_entity_poly.pdbx_seq_one_letter_code
_entity_poly.pdbx_strand_id
1 'polypeptide(L)' 'MIIIDMDALEEKRIVEEILKNRRIPYSIELLEVDDTKYTIRNNFGSTVVYIKKDDNYYLEEEID' A
#
# COMPACT_ATOMS: atom_id res chain seq x y z
N MET A 1 10.04 6.45 18.75
CA MET A 1 9.79 6.45 17.30
C MET A 1 10.85 5.57 16.68
N ILE A 2 10.53 4.29 16.45
CA ILE A 2 11.44 3.36 15.78
C ILE A 2 11.05 3.43 14.31
N ILE A 3 11.86 4.13 13.51
CA ILE A 3 11.76 4.03 12.05
C ILE A 3 12.45 2.71 11.73
N ILE A 4 11.66 1.66 11.49
CA ILE A 4 12.17 0.43 10.92
C ILE A 4 12.40 0.78 9.45
N ASP A 5 13.65 0.99 9.04
CA ASP A 5 13.96 1.14 7.62
C ASP A 5 13.55 -0.18 6.95
N MET A 6 12.37 -0.18 6.35
CA MET A 6 11.84 -1.31 5.60
C MET A 6 12.79 -1.60 4.45
N ASP A 7 13.08 -2.88 4.22
CA ASP A 7 13.96 -3.27 3.11
C ASP A 7 13.36 -2.78 1.79
N ALA A 8 14.15 -2.14 0.94
CA ALA A 8 13.70 -1.66 -0.37
C ALA A 8 13.09 -2.79 -1.23
N LEU A 9 13.52 -4.05 -1.02
CA LEU A 9 12.93 -5.23 -1.64
C LEU A 9 11.53 -5.53 -1.10
N GLU A 10 11.31 -5.36 0.21
CA GLU A 10 10.01 -5.53 0.83
C GLU A 10 9.02 -4.45 0.38
N GLU A 11 9.46 -3.19 0.39
CA GLU A 11 8.66 -2.06 -0.13
C GLU A 11 8.24 -2.32 -1.59
N LYS A 12 9.21 -2.68 -2.43
CA LYS A 12 8.95 -3.02 -3.84
C LYS A 12 7.96 -4.17 -3.97
N ARG A 13 8.09 -5.22 -3.16
CA ARG A 13 7.17 -6.37 -3.17
C ARG A 13 5.74 -5.94 -2.85
N ILE A 14 5.56 -5.12 -1.80
CA ILE A 14 4.24 -4.62 -1.38
C ILE A 14 3.61 -3.77 -2.50
N VAL A 15 4.38 -2.83 -3.07
CA VAL A 15 3.91 -1.99 -4.18
C VAL A 15 3.47 -2.84 -5.37
N GLU A 16 4.28 -3.81 -5.79
CA GLU A 16 3.93 -4.70 -6.90
C GLU A 16 2.69 -5.55 -6.61
N GLU A 17 2.51 -6.02 -5.37
CA GLU A 17 1.33 -6.77 -4.94
C GLU A 17 0.07 -5.92 -5.05
N ILE A 18 0.09 -4.69 -4.53
CA ILE A 18 -1.05 -3.77 -4.58
C ILE A 18 -1.41 -3.43 -6.04
N LEU A 19 -0.41 -3.09 -6.87
CA LEU A 19 -0.61 -2.78 -8.29
C LEU A 19 -1.30 -3.94 -9.04
N LYS A 20 -0.86 -5.18 -8.78
CA LYS A 20 -1.42 -6.39 -9.41
C LYS A 20 -2.82 -6.71 -8.88
N ASN A 21 -3.01 -6.71 -7.57
CA ASN A 21 -4.27 -7.07 -6.93
C ASN A 21 -5.39 -6.10 -7.31
N ARG A 22 -5.11 -4.79 -7.27
CA ARG A 22 -6.08 -3.72 -7.51
C ARG A 22 -6.15 -3.24 -8.95
N ARG A 23 -5.30 -3.79 -9.84
CA ARG A 23 -5.20 -3.42 -11.26
C ARG A 23 -5.03 -1.90 -11.46
N ILE A 24 -4.18 -1.29 -10.65
CA ILE A 24 -3.97 0.17 -10.64
C ILE A 24 -3.18 0.57 -11.89
N PRO A 25 -3.70 1.46 -12.76
CA PRO A 25 -3.06 1.84 -14.02
C PRO A 25 -2.04 2.98 -13.88
N TYR A 26 -1.63 3.31 -12.65
CA TYR A 26 -0.75 4.44 -12.34
C TYR A 26 0.28 4.06 -11.27
N SER A 27 1.34 4.86 -11.18
CA SER A 27 2.40 4.66 -10.18
C SER A 27 1.91 5.04 -8.79
N ILE A 28 2.36 4.26 -7.80
CA ILE A 28 2.11 4.47 -6.38
C ILE A 28 3.42 4.40 -5.60
N GLU A 29 3.44 5.01 -4.43
CA GLU A 29 4.56 5.04 -3.49
C GLU A 29 4.04 4.67 -2.11
N LEU A 30 4.74 3.77 -1.42
CA LEU A 30 4.40 3.35 -0.06
C LEU A 30 4.94 4.37 0.93
N LEU A 31 4.04 4.98 1.71
CA LEU A 31 4.39 6.00 2.70
C LEU A 31 4.51 5.42 4.10
N GLU A 32 3.62 4.50 4.46
CA GLU A 32 3.53 3.95 5.81
C GLU A 32 2.92 2.54 5.78
N VAL A 33 3.40 1.68 6.68
CA VAL A 33 2.86 0.35 6.94
C VAL A 33 2.54 0.24 8.42
N ASP A 34 1.28 -0.02 8.75
CA ASP A 34 0.79 -0.27 10.11
C ASP A 34 0.03 -1.60 10.14
N ASP A 35 0.76 -2.68 10.46
CA ASP A 35 0.27 -4.07 10.48
C ASP A 35 -0.36 -4.49 9.14
N THR A 36 -1.70 -4.39 9.03
CA THR A 36 -2.46 -4.71 7.81
C THR A 36 -2.79 -3.48 6.96
N LYS A 37 -2.44 -2.27 7.41
CA LYS A 37 -2.74 -1.00 6.73
C LYS A 37 -1.53 -0.50 5.97
N TYR A 38 -1.76 -0.07 4.73
CA TYR A 38 -0.76 0.40 3.79
C TYR A 38 -1.20 1.76 3.26
N THR A 39 -0.55 2.81 3.76
CA THR A 39 -0.77 4.18 3.29
C THR A 39 0.09 4.41 2.06
N ILE A 40 -0.54 4.72 0.93
CA ILE A 40 0.15 4.94 -0.33
C ILE A 40 -0.25 6.26 -0.98
N ARG A 41 0.71 6.88 -1.67
CA ARG A 41 0.51 8.07 -2.49
C ARG A 41 0.48 7.68 -3.95
N ASN A 42 -0.51 8.16 -4.69
CA ASN A 42 -0.50 8.05 -6.15
C ASN A 42 0.28 9.20 -6.80
N ASN A 43 0.63 9.05 -8.07
CA ASN A 43 1.33 10.10 -8.84
C ASN A 43 0.48 11.36 -9.12
N PHE A 44 -0.79 11.39 -8.72
CA PHE A 44 -1.64 12.59 -8.76
C PHE A 44 -1.60 13.39 -7.44
N GLY A 45 -0.87 12.90 -6.43
CA GLY A 45 -0.74 13.54 -5.12
C GLY A 45 -1.83 13.18 -4.12
N SER A 46 -2.76 12.29 -4.47
CA SER A 46 -3.76 11.77 -3.52
C SER A 46 -3.15 10.65 -2.67
N THR A 47 -3.56 10.58 -1.41
CA THR A 47 -3.20 9.50 -0.49
C THR A 47 -4.40 8.59 -0.32
N VAL A 48 -4.18 7.28 -0.37
CA VAL A 48 -5.20 6.25 -0.16
C VAL A 48 -4.65 5.20 0.81
N VAL A 49 -5.54 4.61 1.60
CA VAL A 49 -5.20 3.57 2.57
C VAL A 49 -5.76 2.25 2.08
N TYR A 50 -4.87 1.25 1.92
CA TYR A 50 -5.26 -0.12 1.65
C TYR A 50 -5.17 -0.96 2.92
N ILE A 51 -6.17 -1.80 3.15
CA ILE A 51 -6.17 -2.84 4.18
C ILE A 51 -5.95 -4.18 3.50
N LYS A 52 -4.93 -4.91 3.95
CA LYS A 52 -4.69 -6.29 3.54
C LYS A 52 -5.55 -7.23 4.38
N LYS A 53 -6.38 -8.04 3.71
CA LYS A 53 -7.10 -9.16 4.30
C LYS A 53 -6.81 -10.41 3.47
N ASP A 54 -6.30 -11.44 4.12
CA ASP A 54 -5.77 -12.63 3.47
C ASP A 54 -4.73 -12.25 2.39
N ASP A 55 -4.96 -12.64 1.13
CA ASP A 55 -4.11 -12.33 -0.03
C ASP A 55 -4.62 -11.14 -0.87
N ASN A 56 -5.60 -10.38 -0.36
CA ASN A 56 -6.24 -9.29 -1.09
C ASN A 56 -6.06 -7.93 -0.40
N TYR A 57 -6.09 -6.88 -1.22
CA TYR A 57 -6.03 -5.50 -0.76
C TYR A 57 -7.39 -4.85 -1.03
N TYR A 58 -7.85 -4.07 -0.06
CA TYR A 58 -9.12 -3.35 -0.10
C TYR A 58 -8.87 -1.90 0.28
N LEU A 59 -9.59 -0.96 -0.33
CA LEU A 59 -9.59 0.41 0.18
C LEU A 59 -10.19 0.40 1.59
N GLU A 60 -9.67 1.23 2.49
CA GLU A 60 -10.24 1.38 3.82
C GLU A 60 -11.74 1.74 3.75
N GLU A 61 -12.13 2.57 2.78
CA GLU A 61 -13.52 2.95 2.48
C GLU A 61 -14.42 1.79 2.01
N GLU A 62 -13.87 0.65 1.56
CA GLU A 62 -14.63 -0.54 1.16
C GLU A 62 -14.99 -1.44 2.35
N ILE A 63 -14.38 -1.21 3.51
CA ILE A 63 -14.50 -2.07 4.70
C ILE A 63 -15.40 -1.48 5.79
N ASP A 64 -15.78 -0.21 5.65
CA ASP A 64 -16.70 0.52 6.54
C ASP A 64 -18.14 -0.05 6.50
#